data_AF-A0A0M2SQ44-F1
#
_entry.id   AF-A0A0M2SQ44-F1
#
_cell.length_a   1.000
_cell.length_b   1.000
_cell.length_c   1.000
_cell.angle_alpha   90.00
_cell.angle_beta   90.00
_cell.angle_gamma   90.00
#
_symmetry.space_group_name_H-M   'P 1'
#
loop_
_entity.id
_entity.type
_entity.pdbx_description
1 polymer ?
#
loop_
_entity_poly.entity_id
_entity_poly.type
_entity_poly.pdbx_seq_one_letter_code
_entity_poly.pdbx_strand_id
1 'polypeptide(L)'
;MGSFFVGSIMSGIGFLTISLFFWGLIVAAGLGFVLALLRRSWKGFMFSGTAFLIPGIVLASQEGYYYLFLFFSPLAFIMAILFKSAEEKGT
;
A
#
# COMPACT_ATOMS: atom_id res chain seq x y z
N MET A 1 -35.96 18.79 17.20
CA MET A 1 -35.44 18.46 15.86
C MET A 1 -34.20 19.31 15.60
N GLY A 2 -33.02 18.80 15.96
CA GLY A 2 -31.79 19.57 15.81
C GLY A 2 -30.59 18.81 16.32
N SER A 3 -29.96 18.03 15.43
CA SER A 3 -28.57 17.52 15.55
C SER A 3 -28.20 16.43 14.51
N PHE A 4 -28.90 16.31 13.37
CA PHE A 4 -28.56 15.30 12.34
C PHE A 4 -27.63 15.78 11.22
N PHE A 5 -27.30 17.08 11.16
CA PHE A 5 -26.56 17.65 10.02
C PHE A 5 -25.04 17.63 10.19
N VAL A 6 -24.53 17.71 11.42
CA VAL A 6 -23.08 17.68 11.68
C VAL A 6 -22.52 16.27 11.54
N GLY A 7 -23.31 15.24 11.90
CA GLY A 7 -22.91 13.84 11.77
C GLY A 7 -22.78 13.35 10.32
N SER A 8 -23.54 13.91 9.37
CA SER A 8 -23.48 13.52 7.94
C SER A 8 -22.35 14.22 7.17
N ILE A 9 -22.03 15.46 7.52
CA ILE A 9 -20.94 16.22 6.87
C ILE A 9 -19.58 15.75 7.41
N MET A 10 -19.44 15.56 8.72
CA MET A 10 -18.21 15.00 9.31
C MET A 10 -17.98 13.55 8.85
N SER A 11 -19.04 12.75 8.67
CA SER A 11 -18.89 11.40 8.11
C SER A 11 -18.52 11.42 6.63
N GLY A 12 -19.08 12.34 5.83
CA GLY A 12 -18.74 12.50 4.42
C GLY A 12 -17.31 12.99 4.19
N ILE A 13 -16.88 14.03 4.90
CA ILE A 13 -15.49 14.55 4.83
C ILE A 13 -14.50 13.53 5.37
N GLY A 14 -14.84 12.85 6.48
CA GLY A 14 -14.03 11.76 7.03
C GLY A 14 -13.85 10.62 6.04
N PHE A 15 -14.94 10.17 5.40
CA PHE A 15 -14.92 9.13 4.38
C PHE A 15 -14.07 9.52 3.17
N LEU A 16 -14.23 10.74 2.65
CA LEU A 16 -13.43 11.25 1.53
C LEU A 16 -11.94 11.32 1.87
N THR A 17 -11.60 11.77 3.08
CA THR A 17 -10.21 11.92 3.52
C THR A 17 -9.54 10.54 3.67
N ILE A 18 -10.22 9.59 4.31
CA ILE A 18 -9.73 8.21 4.46
C ILE A 18 -9.58 7.57 3.07
N SER A 19 -10.57 7.74 2.19
CA SER A 19 -10.52 7.20 0.83
C SER A 19 -9.34 7.78 0.04
N LEU A 20 -9.15 9.10 0.07
CA LEU A 20 -8.04 9.77 -0.60
C LEU A 20 -6.69 9.29 -0.07
N PHE A 21 -6.57 9.13 1.25
CA PHE A 21 -5.36 8.63 1.90
C PHE A 21 -5.04 7.19 1.50
N PHE A 22 -6.02 6.29 1.52
CA PHE A 22 -5.84 4.89 1.13
C PHE A 22 -5.50 4.75 -0.36
N TRP A 23 -6.22 5.47 -1.23
CA TRP A 23 -5.89 5.49 -2.66
C TRP A 23 -4.51 6.09 -2.93
N GLY A 24 -4.16 7.17 -2.22
CA GLY A 24 -2.83 7.77 -2.28
C GLY A 24 -1.73 6.78 -1.88
N LEU A 25 -1.94 6.01 -0.81
CA LEU A 25 -1.02 4.94 -0.37
C LEU A 25 -0.90 3.83 -1.42
N ILE A 26 -2.01 3.38 -2.00
CA ILE A 26 -2.00 2.34 -3.05
C ILE A 26 -1.20 2.81 -4.27
N VAL A 27 -1.46 4.03 -4.73
CA VAL A 27 -0.76 4.61 -5.89
C VAL A 27 0.72 4.84 -5.57
N ALA A 28 1.04 5.40 -4.39
CA ALA A 28 2.42 5.61 -3.95
C ALA A 28 3.18 4.30 -3.80
N ALA A 29 2.54 3.25 -3.29
CA ALA A 29 3.13 1.92 -3.19
C ALA A 29 3.36 1.30 -4.57
N GLY A 30 2.40 1.39 -5.48
CA GLY A 30 2.55 0.89 -6.85
C GLY A 30 3.67 1.61 -7.62
N LEU A 31 3.70 2.94 -7.58
CA LEU A 31 4.78 3.73 -8.18
C LEU A 31 6.13 3.44 -7.51
N GLY A 32 6.14 3.33 -6.18
CA GLY A 32 7.32 2.97 -5.41
C GLY A 32 7.88 1.61 -5.80
N PHE A 33 7.02 0.62 -6.03
CA PHE A 33 7.39 -0.72 -6.47
C PHE A 33 8.02 -0.68 -7.87
N VAL A 34 7.40 0.03 -8.82
CA VAL A 34 7.95 0.18 -10.19
C VAL A 34 9.30 0.92 -10.16
N LEU A 35 9.41 2.00 -9.39
CA LEU A 35 10.67 2.74 -9.24
C LEU A 35 11.75 1.89 -8.56
N ALA A 36 11.38 1.08 -7.57
CA ALA A 36 12.30 0.15 -6.92
C ALA A 36 12.81 -0.92 -7.89
N LEU A 37 11.95 -1.42 -8.77
CA LEU A 37 12.32 -2.35 -9.84
C LEU A 37 13.30 -1.73 -10.83
N LEU A 38 13.02 -0.51 -11.29
CA LEU A 38 13.90 0.22 -12.23
C LEU A 38 15.26 0.54 -11.60
N ARG A 39 15.29 0.93 -10.33
CA ARG A 39 16.52 1.28 -9.60
C ARG A 39 17.19 0.08 -8.93
N ARG A 40 16.65 -1.13 -9.10
CA ARG A 40 17.12 -2.36 -8.45
C ARG A 40 17.35 -2.20 -6.93
N SER A 41 16.48 -1.43 -6.27
CA SER A 41 16.67 -1.02 -4.88
C SER A 41 15.84 -1.85 -3.92
N TRP A 42 16.49 -2.65 -3.07
CA TRP A 42 15.81 -3.43 -2.03
C TRP A 42 15.07 -2.54 -1.02
N LYS A 43 15.62 -1.36 -0.69
CA LYS A 43 14.99 -0.38 0.20
C LYS A 43 13.68 0.13 -0.38
N GLY A 44 13.66 0.37 -1.69
CA GLY A 44 12.45 0.78 -2.42
C GLY A 44 11.35 -0.28 -2.34
N PHE A 45 11.71 -1.55 -2.51
CA PHE A 45 10.77 -2.67 -2.36
C PHE A 45 10.21 -2.78 -0.94
N MET A 46 11.06 -2.68 0.09
CA MET A 46 10.62 -2.66 1.50
C MET A 46 9.63 -1.52 1.78
N PHE A 47 9.94 -0.31 1.30
CA PHE A 47 9.08 0.85 1.47
C PHE A 47 7.74 0.66 0.76
N SER A 48 7.75 0.21 -0.50
CA SER A 48 6.53 -0.06 -1.26
C SER A 48 5.65 -1.15 -0.63
N GLY A 49 6.26 -2.23 -0.14
CA GLY A 49 5.54 -3.32 0.53
C GLY A 49 4.92 -2.87 1.84
N THR A 50 5.63 -2.04 2.61
CA THR A 50 5.12 -1.46 3.86
C THR A 50 4.01 -0.44 3.61
N ALA A 51 4.17 0.43 2.61
CA ALA A 51 3.15 1.39 2.19
C ALA A 51 1.87 0.70 1.70
N PHE A 52 2.00 -0.46 1.04
CA PHE A 52 0.84 -1.25 0.61
C PHE A 52 0.21 -2.08 1.74
N LEU A 53 0.89 -2.26 2.87
CA LEU A 53 0.45 -3.17 3.93
C LEU A 53 -0.85 -2.69 4.59
N ILE A 54 -0.95 -1.39 4.87
CA ILE A 54 -2.14 -0.75 5.45
C ILE A 54 -3.36 -0.87 4.50
N PRO A 55 -3.30 -0.39 3.25
CA PRO A 55 -4.41 -0.57 2.31
C PRO A 55 -4.68 -2.03 1.99
N GLY A 56 -3.64 -2.86 1.95
CA GLY A 56 -3.74 -4.29 1.70
C GLY A 56 -4.55 -5.01 2.77
N ILE A 57 -4.32 -4.76 4.06
CA ILE A 57 -5.11 -5.37 5.15
C ILE A 57 -6.59 -4.98 5.04
N VAL A 58 -6.88 -3.71 4.71
CA VAL A 58 -8.25 -3.23 4.55
C VAL A 58 -8.91 -3.81 3.31
N LEU A 59 -8.18 -3.98 2.21
CA LEU A 59 -8.69 -4.67 1.02
C LEU A 59 -8.87 -6.17 1.28
N ALA A 60 -8.05 -6.78 2.12
CA ALA A 60 -8.15 -8.20 2.46
C ALA A 60 -9.43 -8.55 3.21
N SER A 61 -10.02 -7.59 3.94
CA SER A 61 -11.32 -7.77 4.59
C SER A 61 -12.51 -7.60 3.65
N GLN A 62 -12.29 -7.17 2.40
CA GLN A 62 -13.33 -7.04 1.39
C GLN A 62 -13.36 -8.27 0.48
N GLU A 63 -14.57 -8.80 0.24
CA GLU A 63 -14.77 -9.95 -0.63
C GLU A 63 -14.23 -9.67 -2.05
N GLY A 64 -13.45 -10.61 -2.59
CA GLY A 64 -12.86 -10.51 -3.93
C GLY A 64 -11.49 -9.82 -4.00
N TYR A 65 -11.10 -9.01 -3.00
CA TYR A 65 -9.81 -8.29 -3.00
C TYR A 65 -8.73 -8.94 -2.15
N TYR A 66 -9.04 -10.02 -1.44
CA TYR A 66 -8.09 -10.80 -0.64
C TYR A 66 -6.81 -11.18 -1.41
N TYR A 67 -6.94 -11.56 -2.68
CA TYR A 67 -5.80 -11.95 -3.51
C TYR A 67 -4.82 -10.80 -3.75
N LEU A 68 -5.29 -9.54 -3.83
CA LEU A 68 -4.40 -8.40 -4.00
C LEU A 68 -3.47 -8.29 -2.79
N PHE A 69 -3.99 -8.39 -1.57
CA PHE A 69 -3.14 -8.40 -0.38
C PHE A 69 -2.18 -9.59 -0.35
N LEU A 70 -2.69 -10.79 -0.68
CA LEU A 70 -1.93 -12.03 -0.65
C LEU A 70 -0.77 -12.04 -1.64
N PHE A 71 -0.91 -11.39 -2.79
CA PHE A 71 0.15 -11.34 -3.80
C PHE A 71 1.01 -10.08 -3.69
N PHE A 72 0.44 -8.87 -3.61
CA PHE A 72 1.23 -7.64 -3.73
C PHE A 72 2.17 -7.40 -2.55
N SER A 73 1.71 -7.59 -1.30
CA SER A 73 2.54 -7.34 -0.13
C SER A 73 3.69 -8.34 -0.05
N PRO A 74 3.45 -9.67 -0.10
CA PRO A 74 4.54 -10.65 -0.06
C PRO A 74 5.47 -10.54 -1.26
N LEU A 75 4.96 -10.25 -2.46
CA LEU A 75 5.81 -10.04 -3.64
C LEU A 75 6.81 -8.91 -3.45
N ALA A 76 6.37 -7.77 -2.90
CA ALA A 76 7.27 -6.65 -2.58
C ALA A 76 8.37 -7.06 -1.58
N PHE A 77 8.04 -7.81 -0.53
CA PHE A 77 9.06 -8.27 0.42
C PHE A 77 10.00 -9.33 -0.16
N ILE A 78 9.48 -10.27 -0.96
CA ILE A 78 10.31 -11.27 -1.65
C ILE A 78 11.30 -10.59 -2.59
N MET A 79 10.84 -9.62 -3.38
CA MET A 79 11.70 -8.83 -4.26
C MET A 79 12.75 -8.05 -3.47
N ALA A 80 12.39 -7.47 -2.32
CA ALA A 80 13.36 -6.81 -1.46
C ALA A 80 14.49 -7.75 -1.01
N ILE A 81 14.15 -8.97 -0.59
CA ILE A 81 15.13 -9.97 -0.14
C ILE A 81 16.03 -10.39 -1.30
N LEU A 82 15.45 -10.73 -2.46
CA LEU A 82 16.22 -11.15 -3.64
C LEU A 82 17.21 -10.08 -4.09
N PHE A 83 16.78 -8.82 -4.14
CA PHE A 83 17.65 -7.71 -4.56
C PHE A 83 18.73 -7.40 -3.52
N LYS A 84 18.42 -7.52 -2.22
CA LYS A 84 19.43 -7.37 -1.17
C LYS A 84 20.53 -8.43 -1.29
N SER A 85 20.16 -9.70 -1.48
CA SER A 85 21.13 -10.79 -1.67
C SER A 85 21.91 -10.68 -2.98
N ALA A 86 21.34 -10.07 -4.02
CA ALA A 86 22.06 -9.78 -5.26
C ALA A 86 23.10 -8.66 -5.10
N GLU A 87 22.79 -7.63 -4.30
CA GLU A 87 23.72 -6.55 -3.96
C GLU A 87 24.92 -7.07 -3.16
N GLU A 88 24.67 -7.92 -2.15
CA GLU A 88 25.72 -8.52 -1.30
C GLU A 88 26.64 -9.51 -2.05
N LYS A 89 26.20 -10.11 -3.16
CA LYS A 89 27.01 -11.03 -3.98
C LYS A 89 27.78 -10.34 -5.12
N GLY A 90 27.47 -9.09 -5.41
CA GLY A 90 28.09 -8.30 -6.49
C GLY A 90 29.25 -7.40 -6.05
N THR A 91 29.52 -7.34 -4.75
CA THR A 91 30.69 -6.70 -4.10
C THR A 91 31.68 -7.75 -3.62
#